data_AF-A0A6I1WWV0-F1
#
_entry.id   AF-A0A6I1WWV0-F1
#
_cell.length_a   1.000
_cell.length_b   1.000
_cell.length_c   1.000
_cell.angle_alpha   90.00
_cell.angle_beta   90.00
_cell.angle_gamma   90.00
#
_symmetry.space_group_name_H-M   'P 1'
#
loop_
_entity.id
_entity.type
_entity.pdbx_description
1 polymer ?
#
loop_
_entity_poly.entity_id
_entity_poly.type
_entity_poly.pdbx_seq_one_letter_code
_entity_poly.pdbx_strand_id
1 'polypeptide(L)'
;MTSRPAMIKTTFLKYTVLALGICLALPSVAAPLDTGGLRLDKVVLVMRHGIRPATDTAALQSWSAKPWPAFDVADGQLTEHGREAIVLLGQWQRGLLDSLGLFKA
;
A
#
# COMPACT_ATOMS: atom_id res chain seq x y z
N MET A 1 -70.61 -11.25 -24.90
CA MET A 1 -69.46 -12.07 -24.47
C MET A 1 -68.28 -11.76 -25.39
N THR A 2 -67.49 -10.72 -25.10
CA THR A 2 -66.16 -10.51 -25.70
C THR A 2 -65.34 -9.62 -24.75
N SER A 3 -64.44 -10.25 -24.00
CA SER A 3 -63.48 -9.59 -23.12
C SER A 3 -62.37 -8.95 -23.98
N ARG A 4 -62.15 -7.64 -23.81
CA ARG A 4 -61.01 -6.93 -24.43
C ARG A 4 -59.71 -7.32 -23.70
N PRO A 5 -58.66 -7.77 -24.41
CA PRO A 5 -57.49 -8.35 -23.77
C PRO A 5 -56.53 -7.29 -23.22
N ALA A 6 -56.00 -7.60 -22.04
CA ALA A 6 -54.71 -7.34 -21.37
C ALA A 6 -53.57 -6.48 -22.02
N MET A 7 -53.82 -5.64 -23.04
CA MET A 7 -52.77 -4.96 -23.83
C MET A 7 -52.03 -3.85 -23.07
N ILE A 8 -52.68 -3.24 -22.06
CA ILE A 8 -52.08 -2.19 -21.23
C ILE A 8 -51.09 -2.79 -20.22
N LYS A 9 -51.34 -4.01 -19.72
CA LYS A 9 -50.51 -4.68 -18.71
C LYS A 9 -49.20 -5.23 -19.30
N THR A 10 -49.24 -5.76 -20.52
CA THR A 10 -48.06 -6.34 -21.19
C THR A 10 -47.06 -5.28 -21.64
N THR A 11 -47.54 -4.11 -22.03
CA THR A 11 -46.70 -2.97 -22.44
C THR A 11 -45.96 -2.39 -21.23
N PHE A 12 -46.66 -2.20 -20.10
CA PHE A 12 -46.04 -1.79 -18.84
C PHE A 12 -44.97 -2.77 -18.37
N LEU A 13 -45.27 -4.08 -18.40
CA LEU A 13 -44.33 -5.12 -17.97
C LEU A 13 -43.04 -5.15 -18.81
N LYS A 14 -43.14 -4.92 -20.13
CA LYS A 14 -41.96 -4.84 -21.02
C LYS A 14 -41.06 -3.66 -20.68
N TYR A 15 -41.64 -2.49 -20.40
CA TYR A 15 -40.87 -1.32 -20.01
C TYR A 15 -40.25 -1.48 -18.62
N THR A 16 -40.94 -2.13 -17.68
CA THR A 16 -40.39 -2.45 -16.36
C THR A 16 -39.21 -3.44 -16.46
N VAL A 17 -39.32 -4.49 -17.27
CA VAL A 17 -38.22 -5.45 -17.49
C VAL A 17 -37.03 -4.79 -18.19
N LEU A 18 -37.28 -3.93 -19.16
CA LEU A 18 -36.23 -3.17 -19.84
C LEU A 18 -35.52 -2.20 -18.88
N ALA A 19 -36.28 -1.46 -18.06
CA ALA A 19 -35.72 -0.54 -17.07
C ALA A 19 -34.90 -1.29 -16.00
N LEU A 20 -35.39 -2.44 -15.53
CA LEU A 20 -34.67 -3.27 -14.57
C LEU A 20 -33.40 -3.88 -15.18
N GLY A 21 -33.46 -4.34 -16.44
CA GLY A 21 -32.31 -4.82 -17.18
C GLY A 21 -31.23 -3.75 -17.38
N ILE A 22 -31.63 -2.51 -17.64
CA ILE A 22 -30.70 -1.36 -17.72
C ILE A 22 -30.06 -1.08 -16.35
N CYS A 23 -30.84 -1.04 -15.27
CA CYS A 23 -30.29 -0.82 -13.92
C CYS A 23 -29.31 -1.91 -13.47
N LEU A 24 -29.56 -3.17 -13.84
CA LEU A 24 -28.69 -4.31 -13.50
C LEU A 24 -27.44 -4.42 -14.38
N ALA A 25 -27.44 -3.77 -15.55
CA ALA A 25 -26.29 -3.75 -16.47
C ALA A 25 -25.28 -2.62 -16.16
N LEU A 26 -25.62 -1.70 -15.24
CA LEU A 26 -24.69 -0.66 -14.82
C LEU A 26 -23.63 -1.27 -13.87
N PRO A 27 -22.33 -1.08 -14.14
CA PRO A 27 -21.30 -1.50 -13.22
C PRO A 27 -21.46 -0.73 -11.91
N SER A 28 -21.55 -1.45 -10.80
CA SER A 28 -21.46 -0.85 -9.47
C SER A 28 -20.02 -0.39 -9.26
N VAL A 29 -19.77 0.88 -9.49
CA VAL A 29 -18.50 1.52 -9.15
C VAL A 29 -18.66 2.11 -7.76
N ALA A 30 -17.84 1.67 -6.82
CA ALA A 30 -17.82 2.27 -5.50
C ALA A 30 -17.53 3.77 -5.64
N ALA A 31 -18.33 4.61 -4.97
CA ALA A 31 -18.02 6.03 -4.90
C ALA A 31 -16.61 6.20 -4.29
N PRO A 32 -15.77 7.09 -4.84
CA PRO A 32 -14.48 7.37 -4.23
C PRO A 32 -14.70 7.84 -2.79
N LEU A 33 -13.84 7.39 -1.89
CA LEU A 33 -13.82 7.90 -0.52
C LEU A 33 -13.60 9.41 -0.56
N ASP A 34 -14.50 10.17 0.07
CA ASP A 34 -14.29 11.59 0.32
C ASP A 34 -13.16 11.72 1.34
N THR A 35 -11.97 12.02 0.82
CA THR A 35 -10.76 12.27 1.61
C THR A 35 -10.58 13.78 1.85
N GLY A 36 -11.55 14.60 1.45
CA GLY A 36 -11.56 16.04 1.68
C GLY A 36 -11.45 16.36 3.17
N GLY A 37 -10.44 17.14 3.53
CA GLY A 37 -10.20 17.56 4.91
C GLY A 37 -9.49 16.55 5.81
N LEU A 38 -9.17 15.33 5.31
CA LEU A 38 -8.30 14.42 6.06
C LEU A 38 -6.87 14.97 6.13
N ARG A 39 -6.27 14.89 7.31
CA ARG A 39 -4.87 15.24 7.56
C ARG A 39 -4.17 14.07 8.25
N LEU A 40 -2.87 13.94 8.02
CA LEU A 40 -2.06 12.96 8.71
C LEU A 40 -1.89 13.36 10.20
N ASP A 41 -2.47 12.56 11.09
CA ASP A 41 -2.45 12.84 12.53
C ASP A 41 -1.31 12.13 13.28
N LYS A 42 -0.93 10.93 12.87
CA LYS A 42 0.08 10.10 13.55
C LYS A 42 0.71 9.09 12.60
N VAL A 43 2.01 8.84 12.81
CA VAL A 43 2.76 7.75 12.16
C VAL A 43 3.36 6.84 13.21
N VAL A 44 3.24 5.53 13.01
CA VAL A 44 3.98 4.51 13.76
C VAL A 44 4.93 3.84 12.79
N LEU A 45 6.24 4.01 13.01
CA LEU A 45 7.28 3.44 12.16
C LEU A 45 7.96 2.28 12.89
N VAL A 46 7.99 1.11 12.26
CA VAL A 46 8.83 -0.02 12.67
C VAL A 46 9.87 -0.22 11.59
N MET A 47 11.14 -0.03 11.95
CA MET A 47 12.27 -0.04 11.02
C MET A 47 13.25 -1.14 11.41
N ARG A 48 13.76 -1.85 10.40
CA ARG A 48 14.94 -2.71 10.55
C ARG A 48 16.20 -1.86 10.56
N HIS A 49 17.24 -2.31 11.26
CA HIS A 49 18.58 -1.72 11.18
C HIS A 49 19.08 -1.58 9.73
N GLY A 50 20.02 -0.66 9.51
CA GLY A 50 20.73 -0.50 8.24
C GLY A 50 21.68 -1.66 7.92
N ILE A 51 22.49 -1.50 6.88
CA ILE A 51 23.40 -2.55 6.39
C ILE A 51 24.47 -2.88 7.45
N ARG A 52 24.69 -4.16 7.69
CA ARG A 52 25.70 -4.70 8.60
C ARG A 52 26.25 -6.03 8.07
N PRO A 53 27.47 -6.45 8.44
CA PRO A 53 27.95 -7.79 8.17
C PRO A 53 27.17 -8.85 8.95
N ALA A 54 27.53 -10.11 8.72
CA ALA A 54 27.08 -11.23 9.53
C ALA A 54 27.36 -10.99 11.02
N THR A 55 26.62 -11.68 11.89
CA THR A 55 26.83 -11.59 13.35
C THR A 55 27.91 -12.55 13.86
N ASP A 56 28.30 -13.53 13.05
CA ASP A 56 29.31 -14.53 13.39
C ASP A 56 29.95 -15.05 12.09
N THR A 57 30.92 -14.30 11.58
CA THR A 57 31.68 -14.64 10.38
C THR A 57 32.55 -15.87 10.62
N ALA A 58 33.01 -16.13 11.86
CA ALA A 58 33.81 -17.30 12.18
C ALA A 58 33.02 -18.60 12.03
N ALA A 59 31.78 -18.65 12.53
CA ALA A 59 30.88 -19.77 12.32
C ALA A 59 30.61 -20.00 10.83
N LEU A 60 30.33 -18.93 10.07
CA LEU A 60 30.11 -19.01 8.63
C LEU A 60 31.35 -19.51 7.88
N GLN A 61 32.55 -19.10 8.29
CA GLN A 61 33.80 -19.55 7.69
C GLN A 61 34.04 -21.04 7.90
N SER A 62 33.62 -21.60 9.04
CA SER A 62 33.75 -23.03 9.30
C SER A 62 32.98 -23.92 8.32
N TRP A 63 31.96 -23.37 7.65
CA TRP A 63 31.13 -24.08 6.67
C TRP A 63 31.50 -23.76 5.22
N SER A 64 32.51 -22.92 4.99
CA SER A 64 32.87 -22.45 3.66
C SER A 64 34.30 -22.85 3.29
N ALA A 65 34.46 -23.45 2.10
CA ALA A 65 35.78 -23.67 1.50
C ALA A 65 36.40 -22.37 0.94
N LYS A 66 35.61 -21.30 0.77
CA LYS A 66 36.07 -19.98 0.31
C LYS A 66 36.17 -19.00 1.48
N PRO A 67 37.10 -18.03 1.46
CA PRO A 67 37.13 -16.99 2.48
C PRO A 67 35.84 -16.16 2.44
N TRP A 68 35.27 -15.91 3.61
CA TRP A 68 34.17 -14.96 3.77
C TRP A 68 34.67 -13.53 3.58
N PRO A 69 33.89 -12.66 2.90
CA PRO A 69 34.28 -11.27 2.73
C PRO A 69 34.45 -10.56 4.07
N ALA A 70 35.56 -9.84 4.22
CA ALA A 70 35.79 -8.96 5.37
C ALA A 70 35.07 -7.62 5.16
N PHE A 71 34.54 -7.08 6.25
CA PHE A 71 33.98 -5.74 6.30
C PHE A 71 34.92 -4.84 7.12
N ASP A 72 34.76 -3.53 6.97
CA ASP A 72 35.51 -2.49 7.68
C ASP A 72 35.05 -2.29 9.14
N VAL A 73 33.99 -2.98 9.55
CA VAL A 73 33.42 -2.97 10.90
C VAL A 73 33.31 -4.39 11.46
N ALA A 74 33.21 -4.49 12.79
CA ALA A 74 33.01 -5.76 13.46
C ALA A 74 31.66 -6.42 13.11
N ASP A 75 31.59 -7.74 13.29
CA ASP A 75 30.38 -8.52 13.08
C ASP A 75 29.16 -7.91 13.80
N GLY A 76 28.03 -7.85 13.08
CA GLY A 76 26.78 -7.28 13.57
C GLY A 76 26.73 -5.75 13.69
N GLN A 77 27.84 -5.03 13.51
CA GLN A 77 27.85 -3.56 13.62
C GLN A 77 27.36 -2.87 12.34
N LEU A 78 26.77 -1.69 12.49
CA LEU A 78 26.34 -0.89 11.35
C LEU A 78 27.55 -0.45 10.52
N THR A 79 27.50 -0.65 9.20
CA THR A 79 28.54 -0.13 8.30
C THR A 79 28.33 1.36 8.04
N GLU A 80 29.37 2.07 7.61
CA GLU A 80 29.24 3.48 7.22
C GLU A 80 28.25 3.65 6.04
N HIS A 81 28.33 2.77 5.05
CA HIS A 81 27.36 2.75 3.96
C HIS A 81 25.92 2.50 4.45
N GLY A 82 25.75 1.62 5.44
CA GLY A 82 24.47 1.37 6.10
C GLY A 82 23.93 2.60 6.83
N ARG A 83 24.81 3.37 7.47
CA ARG A 83 24.47 4.66 8.11
C ARG A 83 24.00 5.68 7.06
N GLU A 84 24.76 5.86 5.99
CA GLU A 84 24.42 6.80 4.91
C GLU A 84 23.05 6.50 4.29
N ALA A 85 22.78 5.22 3.99
CA ALA A 85 21.50 4.80 3.43
C ALA A 85 20.32 5.15 4.35
N ILE A 86 20.46 4.94 5.66
CA ILE A 86 19.42 5.27 6.64
C ILE A 86 19.26 6.78 6.81
N VAL A 87 20.34 7.56 6.71
CA VAL A 87 20.26 9.03 6.71
C VAL A 87 19.44 9.53 5.51
N LEU A 88 19.71 9.01 4.31
CA LEU A 88 18.95 9.37 3.10
C LEU A 88 17.47 9.00 3.22
N LEU A 89 17.17 7.81 3.73
CA LEU A 89 15.79 7.40 4.01
C LEU A 89 15.10 8.36 4.99
N GLY A 90 15.80 8.74 6.07
CA GLY A 90 15.29 9.67 7.06
C GLY A 90 15.03 11.07 6.51
N GLN A 91 15.92 11.58 5.65
CA GLN A 91 15.75 12.88 4.97
C GLN A 91 14.53 12.87 4.04
N TRP A 92 14.39 11.83 3.21
CA TRP A 92 13.22 11.66 2.36
C TRP A 92 11.94 11.57 3.19
N GLN A 93 11.93 10.72 4.22
CA GLN A 93 10.76 10.52 5.07
C GLN A 93 10.38 11.81 5.80
N ARG A 94 11.36 12.60 6.25
CA ARG A 94 11.11 13.90 6.86
C ARG A 94 10.35 14.82 5.90
N GLY A 95 10.86 14.97 4.67
CA GLY A 95 10.23 15.81 3.65
C GLY A 95 8.81 15.34 3.27
N LEU A 96 8.60 14.02 3.17
CA LEU A 96 7.26 13.46 2.95
C LEU A 96 6.29 13.79 4.09
N LEU A 97 6.72 13.60 5.33
CA LEU A 97 5.85 13.82 6.48
C LEU A 97 5.58 15.32 6.71
N ASP A 98 6.53 16.20 6.38
CA ASP A 98 6.31 17.65 6.33
C ASP A 98 5.24 18.02 5.29
N SER A 99 5.30 17.45 4.07
CA SER A 99 4.33 17.76 3.00
C SER A 99 2.91 17.28 3.31
N LEU A 100 2.79 16.24 4.14
CA LEU A 100 1.52 15.74 4.69
C LEU A 100 1.05 16.56 5.91
N GLY A 101 1.80 17.59 6.30
CA GLY A 101 1.47 18.47 7.43
C GLY A 101 1.60 17.78 8.79
N LEU A 102 2.43 16.74 8.93
CA LEU A 102 2.59 16.10 10.24
C LEU A 102 3.29 17.02 11.25
N PHE A 103 4.24 17.82 10.78
CA PHE A 103 5.03 18.71 11.62
C PHE A 103 4.47 20.14 11.61
N LYS A 104 4.63 20.85 12.72
CA LYS A 104 4.32 22.28 12.79
C LYS A 104 5.46 23.08 12.15
N ALA A 105 5.10 24.16 11.46
CA ALA A 105 6.05 25.18 10.99
C ALA A 105 6.67 25.92 12.18
#